data_AF-A0A0M4M250-F1
#
_entry.id   AF-A0A0M4M250-F1
#
_cell.length_a   1.000
_cell.length_b   1.000
_cell.length_c   1.000
_cell.angle_alpha   90.00
_cell.angle_beta   90.00
_cell.angle_gamma   90.00
#
_symmetry.space_group_name_H-M   'P 1'
#
loop_
_entity.id
_entity.type
_entity.pdbx_description
1 polymer ?
#
loop_
_entity_poly.entity_id
_entity_poly.type
_entity_poly.pdbx_seq_one_letter_code
_entity_poly.pdbx_strand_id
1 'polypeptide(L)'
;VDAHWYQFPPMNPLWHAILGFTIGVLGLVSCIGNGCVIYIFTTTKALRTPSNLLVVNLAFSDFLMMFTMAPPMVINCYHETWTYGPIMC
;
A
#
# COMPACT_ATOMS: atom_id res chain seq x y z
N VAL A 1 13.76 15.72 -8.50
CA VAL A 1 12.43 16.31 -8.78
C VAL A 1 12.53 17.07 -10.08
N ASP A 2 11.69 16.73 -11.05
CA ASP A 2 11.70 17.36 -12.38
C ASP A 2 11.22 18.82 -12.31
N ALA A 3 11.72 19.67 -13.22
CA ALA A 3 11.37 21.09 -13.32
C ALA A 3 9.85 21.31 -13.47
N HIS A 4 9.15 20.36 -14.11
CA HIS A 4 7.70 20.35 -14.27
C HIS A 4 6.95 20.56 -12.95
N TRP A 5 7.40 19.97 -11.83
CA TRP A 5 6.64 20.01 -10.58
C TRP A 5 6.71 21.36 -9.85
N TYR A 6 7.70 22.21 -10.15
CA TYR A 6 7.84 23.53 -9.53
C TYR A 6 6.84 24.58 -10.05
N GLN A 7 6.07 24.27 -11.10
CA GLN A 7 5.07 25.19 -11.64
C GLN A 7 3.77 25.23 -10.82
N PHE A 8 3.58 24.29 -9.89
CA PHE A 8 2.37 24.18 -9.08
C PHE A 8 2.57 24.72 -7.66
N PRO A 9 1.58 25.42 -7.07
CA PRO A 9 1.65 25.85 -5.68
C PRO A 9 1.54 24.64 -4.73
N PRO A 10 1.96 24.79 -3.46
CA PRO A 10 1.79 23.77 -2.43
C PRO A 10 0.33 23.31 -2.32
N MET A 11 0.13 22.01 -2.14
CA MET A 11 -1.19 21.42 -1.99
C MET A 11 -1.79 21.78 -0.63
N ASN A 12 -3.10 22.01 -0.58
CA ASN A 12 -3.79 22.32 0.67
C ASN A 12 -3.65 21.15 1.68
N PRO A 13 -3.34 21.41 2.97
CA PRO A 13 -3.23 20.40 4.03
C PRO A 13 -4.42 19.43 4.09
N LEU A 14 -5.63 19.89 3.78
CA LEU A 14 -6.83 19.04 3.73
C LEU A 14 -6.67 17.87 2.75
N TRP A 15 -6.07 18.11 1.58
CA TRP A 15 -5.86 17.05 0.58
C TRP A 15 -4.84 16.03 1.05
N HIS A 16 -3.78 16.46 1.73
CA HIS A 16 -2.83 15.53 2.37
C HIS A 16 -3.52 14.67 3.42
N ALA A 17 -4.39 15.24 4.26
CA ALA A 17 -5.15 14.48 5.24
C ALA A 17 -6.11 13.46 4.59
N ILE A 18 -6.82 13.85 3.52
CA ILE A 18 -7.72 12.96 2.78
C ILE A 18 -6.94 11.79 2.14
N LEU A 19 -5.79 12.09 1.52
CA LEU A 19 -4.93 11.07 0.91
C LEU A 19 -4.38 10.10 1.95
N GLY A 20 -3.82 10.63 3.05
CA GLY A 20 -3.31 9.82 4.16
C GLY A 20 -4.38 8.93 4.80
N PHE A 21 -5.59 9.46 5.02
CA PHE A 21 -6.71 8.67 5.53
C PHE A 21 -7.12 7.57 4.54
N THR A 22 -7.28 7.92 3.26
CA THR A 22 -7.70 6.97 2.22
C THR A 22 -6.71 5.83 2.07
N ILE A 23 -5.41 6.12 1.97
CA ILE A 23 -4.39 5.07 1.84
C ILE A 23 -4.27 4.23 3.11
N GLY A 24 -4.48 4.83 4.29
CA GLY A 24 -4.50 4.11 5.56
C GLY A 24 -5.64 3.08 5.61
N VAL A 25 -6.85 3.48 5.19
CA VAL A 25 -8.00 2.58 5.10
C VAL A 25 -7.77 1.49 4.05
N LEU A 26 -7.32 1.85 2.85
CA LEU A 26 -7.01 0.88 1.79
C LEU A 26 -5.90 -0.09 2.21
N GLY A 27 -4.88 0.40 2.92
CA GLY A 27 -3.79 -0.41 3.46
C GLY A 27 -4.28 -1.42 4.47
N LEU A 28 -5.12 -1.01 5.42
CA LEU A 28 -5.72 -1.91 6.40
C LEU A 28 -6.58 -2.98 5.73
N VAL A 29 -7.49 -2.58 4.84
CA VAL A 29 -8.39 -3.51 4.14
C VAL A 29 -7.59 -4.50 3.29
N SER A 30 -6.59 -4.03 2.54
CA SER A 30 -5.75 -4.90 1.71
C SER A 30 -4.91 -5.86 2.54
N CYS A 31 -4.23 -5.38 3.59
CA CYS A 31 -3.39 -6.23 4.43
C CYS A 31 -4.22 -7.32 5.13
N ILE A 32 -5.39 -6.97 5.67
CA ILE A 32 -6.29 -7.94 6.32
C ILE A 32 -6.89 -8.90 5.29
N GLY A 33 -7.45 -8.38 4.19
CA GLY A 33 -8.10 -9.18 3.16
C GLY A 33 -7.15 -10.19 2.52
N ASN A 34 -6.00 -9.71 2.04
CA ASN A 34 -4.99 -10.57 1.42
C ASN A 34 -4.30 -11.49 2.43
N GLY A 35 -4.07 -11.03 3.66
CA GLY A 35 -3.59 -11.87 4.76
C GLY A 35 -4.53 -13.05 5.04
N CYS A 36 -5.84 -12.83 5.07
CA CYS A 36 -6.85 -13.88 5.20
C CYS A 36 -6.81 -14.86 4.02
N VAL A 37 -6.70 -14.39 2.78
CA VAL A 37 -6.59 -15.26 1.59
C VAL A 37 -5.35 -16.14 1.70
N ILE A 38 -4.18 -15.55 1.97
CA ILE A 38 -2.93 -16.32 2.17
C ILE A 38 -3.11 -17.34 3.29
N TYR A 39 -3.69 -16.96 4.42
CA TYR A 39 -3.91 -17.85 5.56
C TYR A 39 -4.81 -19.04 5.21
N ILE A 40 -5.97 -18.82 4.60
CA ILE A 40 -6.94 -19.88 4.27
C ILE A 40 -6.36 -20.89 3.28
N PHE A 41 -5.75 -20.41 2.20
CA PHE A 41 -5.23 -21.27 1.14
C PHE A 41 -3.93 -22.00 1.54
N THR A 42 -3.14 -21.43 2.45
CA THR A 42 -1.94 -22.12 2.97
C THR A 42 -2.28 -23.13 4.06
N THR A 43 -3.26 -22.90 4.92
CA THR A 43 -3.62 -23.80 6.03
C THR A 43 -4.52 -24.97 5.60
N THR A 44 -5.38 -24.77 4.59
CA THR A 44 -6.34 -25.79 4.16
C THR A 44 -5.75 -26.73 3.11
N LYS A 45 -5.38 -27.95 3.51
CA LYS A 45 -4.75 -28.96 2.61
C LYS A 45 -5.58 -29.25 1.34
N ALA A 46 -6.90 -29.29 1.46
CA ALA A 46 -7.82 -29.57 0.33
C ALA A 46 -7.78 -28.48 -0.76
N LEU A 47 -7.35 -27.26 -0.43
CA LEU A 47 -7.29 -26.12 -1.35
C LEU A 47 -5.92 -25.93 -2.01
N ARG A 48 -4.93 -26.79 -1.75
CA ARG A 48 -3.57 -26.66 -2.30
C ARG A 48 -3.47 -27.27 -3.71
N THR A 49 -4.25 -26.75 -4.65
CA THR A 49 -4.17 -27.12 -6.07
C THR A 49 -3.25 -26.14 -6.82
N PRO A 50 -2.67 -26.51 -7.97
CA PRO A 50 -1.78 -25.63 -8.74
C PRO A 50 -2.42 -24.28 -9.11
N SER A 51 -3.73 -24.27 -9.40
CA SER A 51 -4.46 -23.04 -9.71
C SER A 51 -4.57 -22.10 -8.50
N ASN A 52 -4.73 -22.66 -7.29
CA ASN A 52 -4.85 -21.86 -6.06
C ASN A 52 -3.50 -21.26 -5.63
N LEU A 53 -2.37 -21.81 -6.09
CA LEU A 53 -1.05 -21.19 -5.89
C LEU A 53 -0.93 -19.84 -6.62
N LEU A 54 -1.57 -19.68 -7.78
CA LEU A 54 -1.60 -18.39 -8.49
C LEU A 54 -2.39 -17.33 -7.70
N VAL A 55 -3.48 -17.75 -7.05
CA VAL A 55 -4.28 -16.88 -6.19
C VAL A 55 -3.50 -16.46 -4.95
N VAL A 56 -2.78 -17.40 -4.32
CA VAL A 56 -1.89 -17.08 -3.19
C VAL A 56 -0.77 -16.13 -3.61
N ASN A 57 -0.19 -16.30 -4.79
CA ASN A 57 0.83 -15.39 -5.31
C ASN A 57 0.28 -13.97 -5.54
N LEU A 58 -0.92 -13.85 -6.10
CA LEU A 58 -1.59 -12.56 -6.26
C LEU A 58 -1.85 -11.90 -4.90
N ALA A 59 -2.44 -12.63 -3.95
CA ALA A 59 -2.70 -12.11 -2.61
C ALA A 59 -1.41 -11.72 -1.88
N PHE A 60 -0.33 -12.48 -2.06
CA PHE A 60 0.99 -12.15 -1.50
C PHE A 60 1.56 -10.86 -2.12
N SER A 61 1.43 -10.68 -3.43
CA SER A 61 1.82 -9.45 -4.11
C SER A 61 1.03 -8.24 -3.60
N ASP A 62 -0.29 -8.36 -3.50
CA ASP A 62 -1.17 -7.28 -3.05
C ASP A 62 -0.92 -6.91 -1.58
N PHE A 63 -0.66 -7.91 -0.74
CA PHE A 63 -0.26 -7.73 0.65
C PHE A 63 1.05 -6.94 0.75
N LEU A 64 2.09 -7.38 0.04
CA LEU A 64 3.40 -6.72 0.08
C LEU A 64 3.35 -5.30 -0.49
N MET A 65 2.61 -5.09 -1.57
CA MET A 65 2.43 -3.77 -2.17
C MET A 65 1.85 -2.80 -1.14
N MET A 66 0.74 -3.14 -0.48
CA MET A 66 0.12 -2.24 0.47
C MET A 66 0.88 -2.13 1.80
N PHE A 67 1.56 -3.20 2.23
CA PHE A 67 2.41 -3.18 3.41
C PHE A 67 3.62 -2.25 3.24
N THR A 68 4.22 -2.20 2.06
CA THR A 68 5.38 -1.36 1.78
C THR A 68 5.00 0.08 1.39
N MET A 69 3.86 0.28 0.72
CA MET A 69 3.46 1.61 0.23
C MET A 69 2.62 2.41 1.23
N ALA A 70 1.70 1.77 1.97
CA ALA A 70 0.78 2.51 2.83
C ALA A 70 1.48 3.26 3.99
N PRO A 71 2.39 2.65 4.78
CA PRO A 71 3.00 3.36 5.91
C PRO A 71 3.84 4.57 5.50
N PRO A 72 4.75 4.49 4.51
CA PRO A 72 5.48 5.66 4.04
C PRO A 72 4.52 6.73 3.51
N MET A 73 3.50 6.36 2.72
CA MET A 73 2.57 7.33 2.16
C MET A 73 1.79 8.08 3.26
N VAL A 74 1.28 7.39 4.29
CA VAL A 74 0.61 8.03 5.44
C VAL A 74 1.54 9.03 6.13
N ILE A 75 2.79 8.65 6.39
CA ILE A 75 3.76 9.51 7.08
C ILE A 75 4.13 10.72 6.21
N ASN A 76 4.32 10.53 4.90
CA ASN A 76 4.59 11.64 3.99
C ASN A 76 3.39 12.58 3.83
N CYS A 77 2.15 12.07 3.87
CA CYS A 77 0.96 12.92 3.91
C CYS A 77 0.89 13.73 5.21
N TYR A 78 1.24 13.13 6.36
CA TYR A 78 1.29 13.85 7.63
C TYR A 78 2.34 14.98 7.63
N HIS A 79 3.48 14.77 6.97
CA HIS A 79 4.54 15.77 6.83
C HIS A 79 4.38 16.68 5.61
N GLU A 80 3.33 16.50 4.79
CA GLU A 80 3.04 17.23 3.55
C GLU A 80 4.18 17.21 2.51
N THR A 81 5.15 16.29 2.67
CA THR A 81 6.32 16.16 1.80
C THR A 81 6.97 14.79 1.98
N TRP A 82 7.83 14.42 1.04
CA TRP A 82 8.60 13.18 1.11
C TRP A 82 9.77 13.29 2.10
N THR A 83 9.75 12.51 3.19
CA THR A 83 10.73 12.62 4.30
C THR A 83 11.78 11.51 4.33
N TYR A 84 11.61 10.43 3.57
CA TYR A 84 12.50 9.25 3.62
C TYR A 84 13.76 9.35 2.74
N GLY A 85 13.96 10.47 2.06
CA GLY A 85 15.10 10.70 1.18
C GLY A 85 15.06 9.92 -0.13
N PRO A 86 16.08 10.06 -1.01
CA PRO A 86 16.02 9.60 -2.39
C PRO A 86 16.04 8.07 -2.58
N ILE A 87 16.65 7.32 -1.65
CA ILE A 87 16.78 5.85 -1.77
C ILE A 87 15.45 5.13 -1.57
N MET A 88 14.58 5.71 -0.74
CA MET A 88 13.28 5.13 -0.38
C MET A 88 12.14 5.60 -1.28
N CYS A 89 12.39 6.61 -2.13
CA CYS A 89 11.43 7.18 -3.08
C CYS A 89 11.30 6.28 -4.32
#